data_AF-A0AAV3QJY2-F1
#
_entry.id   AF-A0AAV3QJY2-F1
#
_cell.length_a   1.000
_cell.length_b   1.000
_cell.length_c   1.000
_cell.angle_alpha   90.00
_cell.angle_beta   90.00
_cell.angle_gamma   90.00
#
_symmetry.space_group_name_H-M   'P 1'
#
loop_
_entity.id
_entity.type
_entity.pdbx_description
1 polymer ?
#
loop_
_entity_poly.entity_id
_entity_poly.type
_entity_poly.pdbx_seq_one_letter_code
_entity_poly.pdbx_strand_id
1 'polypeptide(L)'
;MSNPLPMSCIDLHIDSRISHCRLTLFRKGPCRAFLGDLSGTNTSKMRIANSSFAFFLSIGGILGYAAGSFNNLHRMYPFTVTNACDVYCANLKSCFFLSITILIIVTTLAISFVKEELNPTKVGQTNTTSIDESTTKKVPFFIGMISAMKYFPKSMWILLLVTFMNIFAWFPYMMFGTDWMAREVYGGKVGEGDSYYQGVHVGSLGLMIQAIMLGVTSLGIEFLARGLGGQVNKLWGFSNFLLAICLCLLVLITKLGESSRRYTTARDGRITPMPPKLRIKAGALALFGVMGIPQAVTNVVPYTLASIYSDISVAGQGLSIGVLNLAVVIPQLLVSLLSGPWDDLFGGGNLPSFIVGAFVAAASGVVALSLLPSPSPDDTTKDKSSAA
;
A
#
# COMPACT_ATOMS: atom_id res chain seq x y z
N MET A 1 25.63 -35.02 -12.57
CA MET A 1 25.14 -34.38 -11.33
C MET A 1 24.72 -32.96 -11.68
N SER A 2 23.42 -32.80 -11.88
CA SER A 2 22.73 -31.58 -12.27
C SER A 2 22.63 -30.63 -11.08
N ASN A 3 23.39 -29.53 -11.11
CA ASN A 3 23.21 -28.41 -10.20
C ASN A 3 21.87 -27.71 -10.53
N PRO A 4 20.92 -27.60 -9.59
CA PRO A 4 19.73 -26.79 -9.81
C PRO A 4 20.10 -25.31 -9.69
N LEU A 5 19.77 -24.55 -10.73
CA LEU A 5 19.86 -23.09 -10.84
C LEU A 5 18.88 -22.38 -9.87
N PRO A 6 19.09 -21.08 -9.57
CA PRO A 6 18.61 -20.44 -8.36
C PRO A 6 17.15 -19.97 -8.46
N MET A 7 16.21 -20.79 -7.99
CA MET A 7 14.83 -20.35 -7.67
C MET A 7 14.76 -19.43 -6.44
N SER A 8 15.83 -19.31 -5.66
CA SER A 8 15.78 -18.73 -4.31
C SER A 8 15.67 -17.20 -4.24
N CYS A 9 16.09 -16.44 -5.27
CA CYS A 9 16.11 -14.98 -5.19
C CYS A 9 14.76 -14.31 -5.50
N ILE A 10 13.94 -14.88 -6.40
CA ILE A 10 12.60 -14.37 -6.70
C ILE A 10 11.69 -14.66 -5.51
N ASP A 11 11.76 -15.89 -4.98
CA ASP A 11 10.99 -16.28 -3.79
C ASP A 11 11.36 -15.45 -2.57
N LEU A 12 12.65 -15.14 -2.32
CA LEU A 12 13.02 -14.25 -1.21
C LEU A 12 12.49 -12.82 -1.38
N HIS A 13 12.42 -12.31 -2.62
CA HIS A 13 11.99 -10.93 -2.88
C HIS A 13 10.46 -10.78 -2.89
N ILE A 14 9.75 -11.84 -3.26
CA ILE A 14 8.29 -11.97 -3.14
C ILE A 14 7.92 -12.20 -1.67
N ASP A 15 8.62 -13.10 -0.97
CA ASP A 15 8.37 -13.41 0.44
C ASP A 15 8.74 -12.23 1.36
N SER A 16 9.84 -11.51 1.07
CA SER A 16 10.15 -10.25 1.78
C SER A 16 9.08 -9.17 1.54
N ARG A 17 8.52 -9.05 0.32
CA ARG A 17 7.44 -8.08 0.04
C ARG A 17 6.09 -8.49 0.63
N ILE A 18 5.75 -9.78 0.60
CA ILE A 18 4.56 -10.34 1.26
C ILE A 18 4.69 -10.20 2.77
N SER A 19 5.87 -10.42 3.34
CA SER A 19 6.16 -10.26 4.77
C SER A 19 6.18 -8.78 5.19
N HIS A 20 6.75 -7.89 4.38
CA HIS A 20 6.68 -6.43 4.60
C HIS A 20 5.23 -5.92 4.54
N CYS A 21 4.40 -6.47 3.64
CA CYS A 21 3.00 -6.13 3.49
C CYS A 21 2.12 -6.69 4.63
N ARG A 22 2.35 -7.94 5.07
CA ARG A 22 1.71 -8.54 6.26
C ARG A 22 2.05 -7.77 7.55
N LEU A 23 3.31 -7.38 7.74
CA LEU A 23 3.73 -6.62 8.93
C LEU A 23 3.18 -5.20 8.93
N THR A 24 3.10 -4.53 7.77
CA THR A 24 2.53 -3.18 7.72
C THR A 24 1.03 -3.18 7.97
N LEU A 25 0.25 -4.12 7.43
CA LEU A 25 -1.20 -4.16 7.64
C LEU A 25 -1.59 -4.44 9.11
N PHE A 26 -0.92 -5.39 9.76
CA PHE A 26 -1.19 -5.72 11.16
C PHE A 26 -0.80 -4.59 12.12
N ARG A 27 0.33 -3.89 11.84
CA ARG A 27 0.78 -2.74 12.66
C ARG A 27 0.00 -1.45 12.39
N LYS A 28 -0.52 -1.26 11.17
CA LYS A 28 -1.31 -0.07 10.79
C LYS A 28 -2.66 -0.01 11.51
N GLY A 29 -3.30 -1.16 11.74
CA GLY A 29 -4.64 -1.23 12.34
C GLY A 29 -4.72 -0.58 13.72
N PRO A 30 -3.96 -1.07 14.72
CA PRO A 30 -4.02 -0.53 16.09
C PRO A 30 -3.62 0.94 16.18
N CYS A 31 -2.59 1.37 15.44
CA CYS A 31 -2.16 2.78 15.45
C CYS A 31 -3.23 3.71 14.85
N ARG A 32 -3.92 3.29 13.78
CA ARG A 32 -5.04 4.06 13.22
C ARG A 32 -6.27 4.06 14.11
N ALA A 33 -6.55 2.96 14.81
CA ALA A 33 -7.60 2.94 15.82
C ALA A 33 -7.30 3.93 16.96
N PHE A 34 -6.07 3.93 17.48
CA PHE A 34 -5.62 4.88 18.49
C PHE A 34 -5.72 6.34 18.03
N LEU A 35 -5.30 6.65 16.79
CA LEU A 35 -5.49 7.98 16.19
C LEU A 35 -6.96 8.35 16.04
N GLY A 36 -7.80 7.35 15.79
CA GLY A 36 -9.25 7.46 15.78
C GLY A 36 -9.80 7.88 17.13
N ASP A 37 -9.43 7.14 18.18
CA ASP A 37 -9.85 7.40 19.55
C ASP A 37 -9.40 8.80 20.04
N LEU A 38 -8.20 9.25 19.64
CA LEU A 38 -7.69 10.60 19.93
C LEU A 38 -8.44 11.71 19.19
N SER A 39 -8.92 11.43 17.98
CA SER A 39 -9.61 12.42 17.14
C SER A 39 -11.08 12.61 17.54
N GLY A 40 -11.67 11.60 18.18
CA GLY A 40 -13.09 11.57 18.54
C GLY A 40 -13.98 11.75 17.31
N THR A 41 -15.11 12.45 17.48
CA THR A 41 -16.11 12.66 16.43
C THR A 41 -15.75 13.77 15.42
N ASN A 42 -14.58 14.43 15.56
CA ASN A 42 -14.21 15.54 14.69
C ASN A 42 -13.59 15.03 13.38
N THR A 43 -14.34 15.17 12.29
CA THR A 43 -13.97 14.66 10.95
C THR A 43 -12.69 15.31 10.39
N SER A 44 -12.46 16.59 10.69
CA SER A 44 -11.27 17.33 10.28
C SER A 44 -10.02 16.82 11.01
N LYS A 45 -10.11 16.61 12.33
CA LYS A 45 -9.00 16.03 13.13
C LYS A 45 -8.66 14.61 12.66
N MET A 46 -9.68 13.78 12.38
CA MET A 46 -9.52 12.43 11.84
C MET A 46 -8.76 12.42 10.51
N ARG A 47 -9.07 13.38 9.62
CA ARG A 47 -8.41 13.53 8.32
C ARG A 47 -6.95 13.94 8.49
N ILE A 48 -6.66 14.91 9.35
CA ILE A 48 -5.29 15.36 9.66
C ILE A 48 -4.47 14.23 10.28
N ALA A 49 -5.05 13.46 11.19
CA ALA A 49 -4.39 12.33 11.84
C ALA A 49 -4.02 11.25 10.80
N ASN A 50 -4.96 10.85 9.93
CA ASN A 50 -4.70 9.87 8.88
C ASN A 50 -3.73 10.39 7.80
N SER A 51 -3.79 11.68 7.47
CA SER A 51 -2.82 12.34 6.57
C SER A 51 -1.41 12.32 7.15
N SER A 52 -1.24 12.72 8.42
CA SER A 52 0.04 12.65 9.13
C SER A 52 0.59 11.23 9.19
N PHE A 53 -0.27 10.25 9.48
CA PHE A 53 0.10 8.84 9.47
C PHE A 53 0.60 8.40 8.09
N ALA A 54 -0.10 8.79 7.01
CA ALA A 54 0.32 8.48 5.64
C ALA A 54 1.63 9.18 5.25
N PHE A 55 1.89 10.38 5.76
CA PHE A 55 3.15 11.08 5.57
C PHE A 55 4.34 10.34 6.22
N PHE A 56 4.20 9.89 7.47
CA PHE A 56 5.24 9.08 8.11
C PHE A 56 5.41 7.71 7.44
N LEU A 57 4.32 7.13 6.92
CA LEU A 57 4.40 5.93 6.10
C LEU A 57 5.20 6.18 4.80
N SER A 58 5.04 7.34 4.17
CA SER A 58 5.86 7.77 3.03
C SER A 58 7.34 7.87 3.40
N ILE A 59 7.69 8.51 4.53
CA ILE A 59 9.09 8.60 4.98
C ILE A 59 9.71 7.21 5.12
N GLY A 60 8.98 6.27 5.75
CA GLY A 60 9.42 4.88 5.84
C GLY A 60 9.62 4.23 4.46
N GLY A 61 8.72 4.49 3.52
CA GLY A 61 8.85 4.05 2.12
C GLY A 61 10.08 4.64 1.42
N ILE A 62 10.33 5.95 1.56
CA ILE A 62 11.51 6.62 0.99
C ILE A 62 12.78 5.97 1.52
N LEU A 63 12.91 5.82 2.85
CA LEU A 63 14.08 5.21 3.46
C LEU A 63 14.26 3.74 3.03
N GLY A 64 13.17 2.98 2.95
CA GLY A 64 13.20 1.58 2.51
C GLY A 64 13.63 1.43 1.05
N TYR A 65 13.02 2.18 0.13
CA TYR A 65 13.35 2.14 -1.29
C TYR A 65 14.73 2.75 -1.58
N ALA A 66 15.16 3.75 -0.81
CA ALA A 66 16.51 4.29 -0.87
C ALA A 66 17.54 3.23 -0.45
N ALA A 67 17.32 2.53 0.68
CA ALA A 67 18.19 1.45 1.14
C ALA A 67 18.31 0.32 0.09
N GLY A 68 17.21 -0.04 -0.58
CA GLY A 68 17.21 -0.99 -1.70
C GLY A 68 17.88 -0.47 -2.98
N SER A 69 17.99 0.86 -3.13
CA SER A 69 18.65 1.53 -4.25
C SER A 69 20.12 1.88 -3.98
N PHE A 70 20.73 1.44 -2.87
CA PHE A 70 22.16 1.67 -2.61
C PHE A 70 22.97 0.37 -2.70
N ASN A 71 23.95 0.34 -3.61
CA ASN A 71 24.75 -0.86 -3.87
C ASN A 71 25.92 -1.09 -2.87
N ASN A 72 26.19 -0.14 -1.99
CA ASN A 72 27.36 -0.14 -1.10
C ASN A 72 26.99 -0.24 0.40
N LEU A 73 25.76 -0.63 0.72
CA LEU A 73 25.29 -0.65 2.11
C LEU A 73 26.04 -1.68 2.96
N HIS A 74 26.49 -2.79 2.36
CA HIS A 74 27.37 -3.79 2.97
C HIS A 74 28.70 -3.21 3.51
N ARG A 75 29.14 -2.04 3.03
CA ARG A 75 30.37 -1.38 3.51
C ARG A 75 30.23 -0.77 4.91
N MET A 76 29.00 -0.46 5.32
CA MET A 76 28.70 0.00 6.69
C MET A 76 28.71 -1.17 7.69
N TYR A 77 28.40 -2.38 7.22
CA TYR A 77 28.37 -3.62 8.01
C TYR A 77 29.30 -4.68 7.38
N PRO A 78 30.63 -4.50 7.45
CA PRO A 78 31.58 -5.36 6.73
C PRO A 78 31.54 -6.84 7.16
N PHE A 79 31.00 -7.15 8.34
CA PHE A 79 30.76 -8.52 8.82
C PHE A 79 29.66 -9.27 8.04
N THR A 80 28.98 -8.61 7.10
CA THR A 80 27.90 -9.22 6.31
C THR A 80 28.38 -9.99 5.09
N VAL A 81 29.61 -9.73 4.61
CA VAL A 81 30.20 -10.43 3.46
C VAL A 81 30.83 -11.74 3.92
N THR A 82 30.42 -12.87 3.33
CA THR A 82 30.99 -14.20 3.62
C THR A 82 31.23 -14.95 2.31
N ASN A 83 32.03 -16.02 2.34
CA ASN A 83 32.31 -16.84 1.14
C ASN A 83 31.05 -17.45 0.49
N ALA A 84 29.91 -17.49 1.19
CA ALA A 84 28.64 -18.02 0.68
C ALA A 84 27.63 -16.92 0.29
N CYS A 85 27.91 -15.64 0.58
CA CYS A 85 26.99 -14.52 0.43
C CYS A 85 27.69 -13.40 -0.36
N ASP A 86 27.30 -13.27 -1.62
CA ASP A 86 27.82 -12.25 -2.52
C ASP A 86 27.42 -10.82 -2.08
N VAL A 87 27.93 -9.82 -2.80
CA VAL A 87 27.68 -8.39 -2.48
C VAL A 87 26.18 -8.08 -2.41
N TYR A 88 25.35 -8.76 -3.19
CA TYR A 88 23.90 -8.59 -3.20
C TYR A 88 23.24 -9.14 -1.94
N CYS A 89 23.56 -10.38 -1.60
CA CYS A 89 23.13 -11.02 -0.36
C CYS A 89 23.59 -10.20 0.88
N ALA A 90 24.81 -9.67 0.86
CA ALA A 90 25.36 -8.85 1.94
C ALA A 90 24.63 -7.50 2.09
N ASN A 91 24.27 -6.85 0.99
CA ASN A 91 23.44 -5.63 1.00
C ASN A 91 22.05 -5.90 1.57
N LEU A 92 21.42 -7.02 1.19
CA LEU A 92 20.10 -7.41 1.71
C LEU A 92 20.16 -7.63 3.23
N LYS A 93 21.15 -8.38 3.70
CA LYS A 93 21.40 -8.64 5.13
C LYS A 93 21.63 -7.34 5.92
N SER A 94 22.40 -6.42 5.35
CA SER A 94 22.64 -5.09 5.92
C SER A 94 21.36 -4.26 6.07
N CYS A 95 20.47 -4.33 5.08
CA CYS A 95 19.16 -3.67 5.13
C CYS A 95 18.28 -4.24 6.26
N PHE A 96 18.30 -5.57 6.48
CA PHE A 96 17.58 -6.19 7.59
C PHE A 96 18.11 -5.74 8.95
N PHE A 97 19.44 -5.69 9.14
CA PHE A 97 20.03 -5.19 10.39
C PHE A 97 19.64 -3.72 10.65
N LEU A 98 19.74 -2.86 9.63
CA LEU A 98 19.32 -1.47 9.75
C LEU A 98 17.83 -1.36 10.16
N SER A 99 16.96 -2.17 9.53
CA SER A 99 15.54 -2.20 9.87
C SER A 99 15.28 -2.66 11.30
N ILE A 100 16.01 -3.67 11.80
CA ILE A 100 15.89 -4.16 13.18
C ILE A 100 16.32 -3.08 14.17
N THR A 101 17.46 -2.42 13.93
CA THR A 101 17.96 -1.34 14.79
C THR A 101 16.97 -0.18 14.87
N ILE A 102 16.45 0.28 13.73
CA ILE A 102 15.44 1.35 13.69
C ILE A 102 14.17 0.93 14.44
N LEU A 103 13.70 -0.31 14.23
CA LEU A 103 12.50 -0.81 14.88
C LEU A 103 12.65 -0.84 16.41
N ILE A 104 13.79 -1.29 16.92
CA ILE A 104 14.09 -1.30 18.35
C ILE A 104 14.07 0.13 18.90
N ILE A 105 14.79 1.06 18.26
CA ILE A 105 14.85 2.47 18.71
C ILE A 105 13.45 3.08 18.76
N VAL A 106 12.66 2.95 17.68
CA VAL A 106 11.31 3.53 17.62
C VAL A 106 10.39 2.88 18.65
N THR A 107 10.51 1.58 18.89
CA THR A 107 9.71 0.88 19.90
C THR A 107 10.07 1.34 21.31
N THR A 108 11.36 1.46 21.63
CA THR A 108 11.82 2.00 22.91
C THR A 108 11.34 3.42 23.12
N LEU A 109 11.44 4.29 22.10
CA LEU A 109 10.91 5.65 22.18
C LEU A 109 9.40 5.66 22.40
N ALA A 110 8.65 4.86 21.64
CA ALA A 110 7.19 4.78 21.78
C ALA A 110 6.78 4.36 23.21
N ILE A 111 7.37 3.31 23.76
CA ILE A 111 7.08 2.83 25.12
C ILE A 111 7.51 3.86 26.17
N SER A 112 8.59 4.63 25.93
CA SER A 112 9.09 5.62 26.89
C SER A 112 8.28 6.91 26.91
N PHE A 113 7.78 7.36 25.75
CA PHE A 113 7.12 8.66 25.59
C PHE A 113 5.60 8.59 25.56
N VAL A 114 5.01 7.50 25.10
CA VAL A 114 3.55 7.33 25.07
C VAL A 114 3.09 6.88 26.45
N LYS A 115 2.63 7.84 27.26
CA LYS A 115 1.91 7.55 28.49
C LYS A 115 0.46 7.24 28.13
N GLU A 116 0.06 5.99 28.30
CA GLU A 116 -1.36 5.63 28.29
C GLU A 116 -1.96 6.04 29.64
N GLU A 117 -2.79 7.08 29.65
CA GLU A 117 -3.75 7.24 30.74
C GLU A 117 -4.88 6.23 30.49
N LEU A 118 -4.82 5.09 31.18
CA LEU A 118 -5.98 4.23 31.33
C LEU A 118 -7.05 5.06 32.04
N ASN A 119 -8.02 5.57 31.28
CA ASN A 119 -9.21 6.16 31.85
C ASN A 119 -10.23 5.03 32.04
N PRO A 120 -10.36 4.46 33.27
CA PRO A 120 -11.17 3.26 33.51
C PRO A 120 -12.66 3.45 33.18
N THR A 121 -13.11 4.69 33.00
CA THR A 121 -14.51 5.04 32.75
C THR A 121 -15.00 4.68 31.34
N LYS A 122 -14.12 4.43 30.35
CA LYS A 122 -14.53 4.03 28.99
C LYS A 122 -14.54 2.52 28.75
N VAL A 123 -13.95 1.73 29.64
CA VAL A 123 -13.95 0.25 29.52
C VAL A 123 -15.32 -0.35 29.90
N GLY A 124 -16.19 0.42 30.56
CA GLY A 124 -17.53 -0.01 30.99
C GLY A 124 -18.72 0.50 30.17
N GLN A 125 -18.51 1.23 29.07
CA GLN A 125 -19.60 1.79 28.24
C GLN A 125 -19.40 1.53 26.74
N THR A 126 -18.89 0.37 26.35
CA THR A 126 -19.44 -0.26 25.15
C THR A 126 -20.82 -0.76 25.56
N ASN A 127 -21.87 -0.23 24.95
CA ASN A 127 -23.23 -0.76 25.08
C ASN A 127 -23.22 -2.22 24.59
N THR A 128 -22.86 -3.12 25.49
CA THR A 128 -23.30 -4.50 25.50
C THR A 128 -24.81 -4.40 25.64
N THR A 129 -25.53 -4.32 24.51
CA THR A 129 -26.85 -4.93 24.46
C THR A 129 -26.62 -6.35 24.95
N SER A 130 -27.00 -6.57 26.20
CA SER A 130 -27.11 -7.84 26.88
C SER A 130 -27.78 -8.82 25.93
N ILE A 131 -26.97 -9.61 25.22
CA ILE A 131 -27.41 -10.92 24.78
C ILE A 131 -27.27 -11.75 26.05
N ASP A 132 -28.43 -12.14 26.57
CA ASP A 132 -28.62 -12.87 27.81
C ASP A 132 -27.44 -13.77 28.16
N GLU A 133 -26.92 -13.52 29.35
CA GLU A 133 -25.76 -14.17 29.96
C GLU A 133 -26.12 -15.59 30.46
N SER A 134 -26.84 -16.35 29.65
CA SER A 134 -27.05 -17.77 29.87
C SER A 134 -26.79 -18.52 28.56
N THR A 135 -25.65 -19.21 28.54
CA THR A 135 -25.26 -20.24 27.56
C THR A 135 -24.60 -19.76 26.26
N THR A 136 -23.51 -19.00 26.33
CA THR A 136 -22.69 -18.72 25.12
C THR A 136 -21.34 -19.43 25.17
N LYS A 137 -21.27 -20.57 24.48
CA LYS A 137 -20.02 -21.20 23.99
C LYS A 137 -19.09 -20.11 23.47
N LYS A 138 -17.81 -20.13 23.85
CA LYS A 138 -16.77 -19.22 23.32
C LYS A 138 -16.87 -19.13 21.79
N VAL A 139 -17.58 -18.12 21.29
CA VAL A 139 -17.75 -17.93 19.86
C VAL A 139 -16.37 -17.51 19.34
N PRO A 140 -15.78 -18.20 18.36
CA PRO A 140 -14.51 -17.79 17.78
C PRO A 140 -14.58 -16.32 17.37
N PHE A 141 -13.56 -15.55 17.72
CA PHE A 141 -13.48 -14.10 17.48
C PHE A 141 -13.92 -13.67 16.07
N PHE A 142 -13.57 -14.45 15.05
CA PHE A 142 -13.97 -14.23 13.66
C PHE A 142 -15.48 -14.38 13.41
N ILE A 143 -16.15 -15.32 14.07
CA ILE A 143 -17.60 -15.51 13.95
C ILE A 143 -18.32 -14.35 14.65
N GLY A 144 -17.80 -13.87 15.79
CA GLY A 144 -18.29 -12.66 16.44
C GLY A 144 -18.16 -11.42 15.55
N MET A 145 -17.01 -11.24 14.90
CA MET A 145 -16.76 -10.14 13.96
C MET A 145 -17.65 -10.20 12.72
N ILE A 146 -17.86 -11.39 12.13
CA ILE A 146 -18.77 -11.57 10.99
C ILE A 146 -20.23 -11.29 11.38
N SER A 147 -20.65 -11.71 12.58
CA SER A 147 -21.98 -11.41 13.09
C SER A 147 -22.19 -9.91 13.26
N ALA A 148 -21.16 -9.21 13.75
CA ALA A 148 -21.23 -7.77 13.96
C ALA A 148 -21.32 -6.94 12.66
N MET A 149 -20.85 -7.49 11.52
CA MET A 149 -21.06 -6.86 10.20
C MET A 149 -22.54 -6.71 9.82
N LYS A 150 -23.45 -7.50 10.40
CA LYS A 150 -24.90 -7.38 10.15
C LYS A 150 -25.48 -6.05 10.62
N TYR A 151 -24.81 -5.38 11.57
CA TYR A 151 -25.23 -4.09 12.11
C TYR A 151 -24.60 -2.89 11.38
N PHE A 152 -23.82 -3.14 10.33
CA PHE A 152 -23.20 -2.06 9.57
C PHE A 152 -24.19 -1.31 8.67
N PRO A 153 -24.12 0.02 8.62
CA PRO A 153 -24.94 0.81 7.72
C PRO A 153 -24.55 0.52 6.27
N LYS A 154 -25.48 0.77 5.33
CA LYS A 154 -25.24 0.60 3.88
C LYS A 154 -23.97 1.33 3.41
N SER A 155 -23.68 2.50 3.97
CA SER A 155 -22.47 3.30 3.67
C SER A 155 -21.17 2.52 3.94
N MET A 156 -21.14 1.72 5.00
CA MET A 156 -19.98 0.91 5.37
C MET A 156 -19.78 -0.27 4.42
N TRP A 157 -20.86 -0.94 4.01
CA TRP A 157 -20.79 -2.00 3.00
C TRP A 157 -20.27 -1.49 1.65
N ILE A 158 -20.71 -0.31 1.23
CA ILE A 158 -20.23 0.33 0.01
C ILE A 158 -18.74 0.69 0.15
N LEU A 159 -18.32 1.22 1.31
CA LEU A 159 -16.91 1.49 1.59
C LEU A 159 -16.04 0.24 1.50
N LEU A 160 -16.48 -0.87 2.09
CA LEU A 160 -15.77 -2.16 2.02
C LEU A 160 -15.66 -2.66 0.58
N LEU A 161 -16.73 -2.55 -0.21
CA LEU A 161 -16.74 -2.93 -1.63
C LEU A 161 -15.77 -2.08 -2.45
N VAL A 162 -15.82 -0.75 -2.32
CA VAL A 162 -14.90 0.13 -3.07
C VAL A 162 -13.45 -0.12 -2.66
N THR A 163 -13.20 -0.37 -1.37
CA THR A 163 -11.87 -0.71 -0.85
C THR A 163 -11.37 -2.03 -1.44
N PHE A 164 -12.21 -3.05 -1.43
CA PHE A 164 -11.90 -4.36 -2.02
C PHE A 164 -11.48 -4.22 -3.49
N MET A 165 -12.29 -3.53 -4.30
CA MET A 165 -12.00 -3.30 -5.72
C MET A 165 -10.71 -2.47 -5.89
N ASN A 166 -10.52 -1.44 -5.09
CA ASN A 166 -9.36 -0.56 -5.19
C ASN A 166 -8.05 -1.31 -4.88
N ILE A 167 -8.05 -2.13 -3.83
CA ILE A 167 -6.87 -2.94 -3.47
C ILE A 167 -6.62 -4.02 -4.52
N PHE A 168 -7.68 -4.65 -5.04
CA PHE A 168 -7.56 -5.59 -6.15
C PHE A 168 -6.89 -4.94 -7.37
N ALA A 169 -7.28 -3.71 -7.70
CA ALA A 169 -6.68 -2.97 -8.81
C ALA A 169 -5.22 -2.56 -8.58
N TRP A 170 -4.87 -2.17 -7.35
CA TRP A 170 -3.50 -1.80 -6.98
C TRP A 170 -2.54 -2.98 -6.93
N PHE A 171 -3.05 -4.17 -6.60
CA PHE A 171 -2.21 -5.31 -6.26
C PHE A 171 -1.24 -5.73 -7.37
N PRO A 172 -1.66 -5.87 -8.65
CA PRO A 172 -0.74 -6.19 -9.74
C PRO A 172 0.46 -5.24 -9.78
N TYR A 173 0.23 -3.94 -9.66
CA TYR A 173 1.30 -2.95 -9.64
C TYR A 173 2.19 -3.06 -8.40
N MET A 174 1.60 -3.29 -7.20
CA MET A 174 2.39 -3.44 -5.98
C MET A 174 3.31 -4.67 -6.01
N MET A 175 2.87 -5.76 -6.63
CA MET A 175 3.68 -6.97 -6.77
C MET A 175 4.70 -6.85 -7.90
N PHE A 176 4.27 -6.39 -9.07
CA PHE A 176 5.07 -6.45 -10.29
C PHE A 176 5.72 -5.14 -10.68
N GLY A 177 5.54 -4.03 -9.95
CA GLY A 177 6.02 -2.70 -10.40
C GLY A 177 7.53 -2.63 -10.68
N THR A 178 8.37 -3.23 -9.82
CA THR A 178 9.82 -3.28 -10.06
C THR A 178 10.20 -4.31 -11.11
N ASP A 179 9.47 -5.43 -11.16
CA ASP A 179 9.69 -6.49 -12.15
C ASP A 179 9.33 -5.99 -13.56
N TRP A 180 8.24 -5.25 -13.70
CA TRP A 180 7.86 -4.52 -14.90
C TRP A 180 8.98 -3.59 -15.37
N MET A 181 9.58 -2.82 -14.48
CA MET A 181 10.73 -1.97 -14.85
C MET A 181 11.92 -2.81 -15.33
N ALA A 182 12.15 -3.99 -14.74
CA ALA A 182 13.26 -4.88 -15.08
C ALA A 182 13.05 -5.66 -16.39
N ARG A 183 11.91 -6.34 -16.53
CA ARG A 183 11.58 -7.21 -17.67
C ARG A 183 11.04 -6.43 -18.86
N GLU A 184 10.09 -5.54 -18.62
CA GLU A 184 9.32 -4.90 -19.70
C GLU A 184 10.01 -3.63 -20.20
N VAL A 185 10.57 -2.83 -19.30
CA VAL A 185 11.25 -1.59 -19.68
C VAL A 185 12.72 -1.82 -20.03
N TYR A 186 13.45 -2.59 -19.21
CA TYR A 186 14.88 -2.89 -19.43
C TYR A 186 15.12 -4.15 -20.26
N GLY A 187 14.11 -4.99 -20.48
CA GLY A 187 14.26 -6.24 -21.25
C GLY A 187 15.02 -7.34 -20.54
N GLY A 188 15.35 -7.16 -19.27
CA GLY A 188 16.16 -8.10 -18.51
C GLY A 188 15.42 -9.39 -18.19
N LYS A 189 16.16 -10.49 -18.10
CA LYS A 189 15.67 -11.79 -17.63
C LYS A 189 16.38 -12.17 -16.34
N VAL A 190 15.68 -12.87 -15.45
CA VAL A 190 16.26 -13.29 -14.18
C VAL A 190 17.38 -14.30 -14.43
N GLY A 191 18.54 -14.09 -13.82
CA GLY A 191 19.71 -14.95 -13.97
C GLY A 191 20.48 -14.76 -15.29
N GLU A 192 20.07 -13.82 -16.16
CA GLU A 192 20.73 -13.54 -17.42
C GLU A 192 21.22 -12.07 -17.50
N GLY A 193 22.52 -11.88 -17.35
CA GLY A 193 23.17 -10.58 -17.47
C GLY A 193 22.73 -9.56 -16.40
N ASP A 194 23.17 -8.31 -16.57
CA ASP A 194 22.96 -7.27 -15.55
C ASP A 194 21.70 -6.44 -15.77
N SER A 195 21.07 -6.51 -16.95
CA SER A 195 19.98 -5.62 -17.35
C SER A 195 18.73 -5.77 -16.47
N TYR A 196 18.44 -6.98 -15.97
CA TYR A 196 17.35 -7.21 -15.03
C TYR A 196 17.63 -6.51 -13.69
N TYR A 197 18.82 -6.71 -13.12
CA TYR A 197 19.22 -6.09 -11.85
C TYR A 197 19.25 -4.55 -11.95
N GLN A 198 19.77 -4.02 -13.05
CA GLN A 198 19.74 -2.58 -13.32
C GLN A 198 18.29 -2.05 -13.37
N GLY A 199 17.39 -2.78 -14.03
CA GLY A 199 15.99 -2.39 -14.08
C GLY A 199 15.27 -2.49 -12.74
N VAL A 200 15.55 -3.50 -11.91
CA VAL A 200 15.04 -3.59 -10.52
C VAL A 200 15.50 -2.39 -9.69
N HIS A 201 16.78 -2.03 -9.81
CA HIS A 201 17.36 -0.89 -9.09
C HIS A 201 16.70 0.44 -9.47
N VAL A 202 16.53 0.68 -10.78
CA VAL A 202 15.81 1.86 -11.27
C VAL A 202 14.31 1.80 -10.93
N GLY A 203 13.72 0.62 -10.85
CA GLY A 203 12.37 0.42 -10.33
C GLY A 203 12.26 0.82 -8.86
N SER A 204 13.24 0.47 -8.01
CA SER A 204 13.31 0.91 -6.62
C SER A 204 13.44 2.44 -6.52
N LEU A 205 14.26 3.05 -7.39
CA LEU A 205 14.31 4.51 -7.50
C LEU A 205 12.95 5.11 -7.89
N GLY A 206 12.23 4.48 -8.81
CA GLY A 206 10.86 4.85 -9.17
C GLY A 206 9.92 4.80 -7.96
N LEU A 207 9.92 3.70 -7.20
CA LEU A 207 9.14 3.57 -5.97
C LEU A 207 9.53 4.58 -4.89
N MET A 208 10.81 5.01 -4.83
CA MET A 208 11.23 6.10 -3.96
C MET A 208 10.61 7.43 -4.38
N ILE A 209 10.60 7.75 -5.69
CA ILE A 209 9.93 8.96 -6.22
C ILE A 209 8.42 8.88 -5.95
N GLN A 210 7.82 7.71 -6.12
CA GLN A 210 6.43 7.45 -5.76
C GLN A 210 6.18 7.76 -4.29
N ALA A 211 7.04 7.29 -3.38
CA ALA A 211 6.92 7.56 -1.95
C ALA A 211 7.06 9.05 -1.62
N ILE A 212 7.97 9.78 -2.28
CA ILE A 212 8.09 11.24 -2.14
C ILE A 212 6.78 11.92 -2.53
N MET A 213 6.26 11.60 -3.71
CA MET A 213 4.99 12.16 -4.20
C MET A 213 3.81 11.80 -3.31
N LEU A 214 3.81 10.59 -2.74
CA LEU A 214 2.82 10.16 -1.75
C LEU A 214 2.86 11.05 -0.51
N GLY A 215 4.04 11.34 0.03
CA GLY A 215 4.21 12.16 1.22
C GLY A 215 3.79 13.62 1.00
N VAL A 216 4.19 14.20 -0.13
CA VAL A 216 3.75 15.56 -0.52
C VAL A 216 2.24 15.60 -0.69
N THR A 217 1.68 14.63 -1.40
CA THR A 217 0.23 14.56 -1.63
C THR A 217 -0.51 14.34 -0.32
N SER A 218 -0.02 13.49 0.60
CA SER A 218 -0.70 13.21 1.85
C SER A 218 -0.89 14.46 2.70
N LEU A 219 0.11 15.34 2.76
CA LEU A 219 0.00 16.64 3.45
C LEU A 219 -1.01 17.57 2.75
N GLY A 220 -1.14 17.47 1.42
CA GLY A 220 -2.07 18.25 0.60
C GLY A 220 -3.51 17.70 0.54
N ILE A 221 -3.81 16.50 1.08
CA ILE A 221 -5.14 15.87 0.94
C ILE A 221 -6.25 16.74 1.52
N GLU A 222 -6.01 17.45 2.62
CA GLU A 222 -7.03 18.32 3.19
C GLU A 222 -7.36 19.50 2.28
N PHE A 223 -6.34 20.10 1.66
CA PHE A 223 -6.52 21.16 0.68
C PHE A 223 -7.25 20.65 -0.57
N LEU A 224 -6.85 19.49 -1.09
CA LEU A 224 -7.50 18.81 -2.22
C LEU A 224 -8.98 18.50 -1.93
N ALA A 225 -9.28 18.00 -0.72
CA ALA A 225 -10.64 17.71 -0.30
C ALA A 225 -11.50 18.97 -0.18
N ARG A 226 -10.95 20.08 0.35
CA ARG A 226 -11.64 21.38 0.42
C ARG A 226 -11.92 21.96 -0.97
N GLY A 227 -10.97 21.85 -1.89
CA GLY A 227 -11.14 22.28 -3.29
C GLY A 227 -12.28 21.53 -4.02
N LEU A 228 -12.58 20.31 -3.60
CA LEU A 228 -13.72 19.51 -4.09
C LEU A 228 -15.01 19.71 -3.25
N GLY A 229 -15.13 20.83 -2.54
CA GLY A 229 -16.30 21.14 -1.71
C GLY A 229 -16.39 20.31 -0.43
N GLY A 230 -15.27 19.82 0.09
CA GLY A 230 -15.19 18.96 1.28
C GLY A 230 -15.52 17.48 1.02
N GLN A 231 -15.77 17.10 -0.23
CA GLN A 231 -16.28 15.78 -0.60
C GLN A 231 -15.15 14.77 -0.83
N VAL A 232 -14.74 14.11 0.26
CA VAL A 232 -13.63 13.15 0.29
C VAL A 232 -13.89 11.90 -0.58
N ASN A 233 -15.15 11.50 -0.73
CA ASN A 233 -15.59 10.42 -1.63
C ASN A 233 -15.29 10.75 -3.10
N LYS A 234 -15.53 11.99 -3.54
CA LYS A 234 -15.21 12.43 -4.91
C LYS A 234 -13.70 12.40 -5.17
N LEU A 235 -12.91 12.87 -4.21
CA LEU A 235 -11.45 12.81 -4.30
C LEU A 235 -10.96 11.37 -4.52
N TRP A 236 -11.53 10.40 -3.82
CA TRP A 236 -11.16 8.99 -3.99
C TRP A 236 -11.64 8.42 -5.33
N GLY A 237 -12.84 8.76 -5.78
CA GLY A 237 -13.32 8.37 -7.11
C GLY A 237 -12.43 8.87 -8.24
N PHE A 238 -12.09 10.17 -8.25
CA PHE A 238 -11.16 10.73 -9.25
C PHE A 238 -9.76 10.12 -9.17
N SER A 239 -9.28 9.87 -7.95
CA SER A 239 -8.02 9.15 -7.72
C SER A 239 -8.03 7.75 -8.34
N ASN A 240 -9.15 7.02 -8.29
CA ASN A 240 -9.26 5.69 -8.88
C ASN A 240 -9.27 5.73 -10.42
N PHE A 241 -9.85 6.77 -11.02
CA PHE A 241 -9.70 7.01 -12.47
C PHE A 241 -8.25 7.36 -12.85
N LEU A 242 -7.58 8.19 -12.04
CA LEU A 242 -6.15 8.48 -12.24
C LEU A 242 -5.31 7.21 -12.16
N LEU A 243 -5.60 6.32 -11.19
CA LEU A 243 -4.97 5.00 -11.11
C LEU A 243 -5.20 4.19 -12.39
N ALA A 244 -6.44 4.12 -12.90
CA ALA A 244 -6.75 3.40 -14.13
C ALA A 244 -5.94 3.93 -15.32
N ILE A 245 -5.86 5.26 -15.47
CA ILE A 245 -5.04 5.91 -16.51
C ILE A 245 -3.57 5.54 -16.34
N CYS A 246 -3.03 5.61 -15.12
CA CYS A 246 -1.64 5.24 -14.84
C CYS A 246 -1.35 3.78 -15.19
N LEU A 247 -2.26 2.85 -14.88
CA LEU A 247 -2.11 1.44 -15.23
C LEU A 247 -2.13 1.23 -16.75
N CYS A 248 -2.98 1.95 -17.50
CA CYS A 248 -2.93 1.95 -18.96
C CYS A 248 -1.62 2.54 -19.51
N LEU A 249 -1.08 3.58 -18.87
CA LEU A 249 0.20 4.17 -19.27
C LEU A 249 1.39 3.22 -19.04
N LEU A 250 1.33 2.32 -18.04
CA LEU A 250 2.33 1.25 -17.88
C LEU A 250 2.39 0.38 -19.15
N VAL A 251 1.23 0.00 -19.68
CA VAL A 251 1.10 -0.79 -20.92
C VAL A 251 1.71 -0.03 -22.11
N LEU A 252 1.41 1.26 -22.22
CA LEU A 252 1.98 2.12 -23.27
C LEU A 252 3.51 2.19 -23.17
N ILE A 253 4.06 2.41 -21.98
CA ILE A 253 5.51 2.48 -21.76
C ILE A 253 6.17 1.14 -22.07
N THR A 254 5.56 0.01 -21.72
CA THR A 254 6.06 -1.31 -22.14
C THR A 254 6.17 -1.41 -23.65
N LYS A 255 5.12 -1.04 -24.40
CA LYS A 255 5.12 -1.13 -25.86
C LYS A 255 6.13 -0.18 -26.51
N LEU A 256 6.33 1.01 -25.94
CA LEU A 256 7.38 1.93 -26.35
C LEU A 256 8.79 1.38 -26.02
N GLY A 257 8.95 0.71 -24.88
CA GLY A 257 10.17 0.04 -24.45
C GLY A 257 10.55 -1.12 -25.37
N GLU A 258 9.58 -1.96 -25.70
CA GLU A 258 9.71 -3.10 -26.62
C GLU A 258 10.09 -2.64 -28.03
N SER A 259 9.36 -1.68 -28.60
CA SER A 259 9.63 -1.16 -29.95
C SER A 259 10.96 -0.40 -30.09
N SER A 260 11.48 0.16 -29.01
CA SER A 260 12.76 0.89 -29.01
C SER A 260 13.95 0.06 -28.52
N ARG A 261 13.74 -1.25 -28.26
CA ARG A 261 14.76 -2.11 -27.65
C ARG A 261 15.94 -2.32 -28.59
N ARG A 262 17.13 -2.17 -28.03
CA ARG A 262 18.41 -2.40 -28.73
C ARG A 262 19.18 -3.48 -27.99
N TYR A 263 19.93 -4.27 -28.72
CA TYR A 263 20.73 -5.36 -28.18
C TYR A 263 22.21 -5.12 -28.47
N THR A 264 23.05 -5.50 -27.51
CA THR A 264 24.51 -5.49 -27.65
C THR A 264 25.04 -6.89 -27.40
N THR A 265 26.19 -7.22 -27.98
CA THR A 265 26.91 -8.44 -27.64
C THR A 265 27.82 -8.15 -26.45
N ALA A 266 27.59 -8.83 -25.33
CA ALA A 266 28.46 -8.77 -24.16
C ALA A 266 29.81 -9.47 -24.44
N ARG A 267 30.82 -9.23 -23.59
CA ARG A 267 32.17 -9.80 -23.75
C ARG A 267 32.21 -11.34 -23.76
N ASP A 268 31.18 -11.99 -23.22
CA ASP A 268 31.01 -13.44 -23.19
C ASP A 268 30.28 -14.00 -24.43
N GLY A 269 30.01 -13.16 -25.43
CA GLY A 269 29.32 -13.55 -26.67
C GLY A 269 27.80 -13.56 -26.56
N ARG A 270 27.22 -13.28 -25.38
CA ARG A 270 25.76 -13.24 -25.19
C ARG A 270 25.15 -11.95 -25.71
N ILE A 271 23.97 -12.05 -26.32
CA ILE A 271 23.18 -10.89 -26.75
C ILE A 271 22.39 -10.39 -25.54
N THR A 272 22.75 -9.20 -25.04
CA THR A 272 22.08 -8.57 -23.89
C THR A 272 21.34 -7.31 -24.31
N PRO A 273 20.18 -7.02 -23.69
CA PRO A 273 19.43 -5.80 -23.98
C PRO A 273 20.17 -4.60 -23.40
N MET A 274 20.33 -3.55 -24.20
CA MET A 274 20.86 -2.27 -23.76
C MET A 274 19.83 -1.53 -22.89
N PRO A 275 20.27 -0.64 -21.99
CA PRO A 275 19.38 0.22 -21.24
C PRO A 275 18.43 1.01 -22.17
N PRO A 276 17.17 1.25 -21.75
CA PRO A 276 16.20 1.95 -22.55
C PRO A 276 16.64 3.39 -22.83
N LYS A 277 16.15 3.96 -23.94
CA LYS A 277 16.35 5.37 -24.28
C LYS A 277 15.96 6.26 -23.08
N LEU A 278 16.72 7.33 -22.85
CA LEU A 278 16.51 8.24 -21.72
C LEU A 278 15.05 8.71 -21.59
N ARG A 279 14.37 8.96 -22.72
CA ARG A 279 12.96 9.37 -22.75
C ARG A 279 12.00 8.33 -22.17
N ILE A 280 12.23 7.04 -22.45
CA ILE A 280 11.38 5.95 -21.96
C ILE A 280 11.62 5.73 -20.46
N LYS A 281 12.89 5.75 -20.05
CA LYS A 281 13.27 5.70 -18.62
C LYS A 281 12.66 6.87 -17.84
N ALA A 282 12.78 8.09 -18.36
CA ALA A 282 12.22 9.28 -17.74
C ALA A 282 10.68 9.21 -17.67
N GLY A 283 10.02 8.74 -18.73
CA GLY A 283 8.58 8.49 -18.74
C GLY A 283 8.14 7.48 -17.68
N ALA A 284 8.88 6.37 -17.53
CA ALA A 284 8.60 5.37 -16.50
C ALA A 284 8.75 5.95 -15.09
N LEU A 285 9.83 6.68 -14.80
CA LEU A 285 10.05 7.32 -13.51
C LEU A 285 9.02 8.42 -13.21
N ALA A 286 8.60 9.19 -14.20
CA ALA A 286 7.53 10.17 -14.05
C ALA A 286 6.20 9.48 -13.72
N LEU A 287 5.89 8.36 -14.37
CA LEU A 287 4.68 7.58 -14.09
C LEU A 287 4.67 7.02 -12.66
N PHE A 288 5.81 6.51 -12.17
CA PHE A 288 5.96 6.14 -10.75
C PHE A 288 5.61 7.31 -9.82
N GLY A 289 6.14 8.50 -10.10
CA GLY A 289 5.83 9.71 -9.33
C GLY A 289 4.33 10.06 -9.33
N VAL A 290 3.70 10.05 -10.51
CA VAL A 290 2.26 10.34 -10.63
C VAL A 290 1.41 9.31 -9.89
N MET A 291 1.80 8.02 -9.91
CA MET A 291 1.11 6.98 -9.12
C MET A 291 1.21 7.20 -7.60
N GLY A 292 2.12 8.05 -7.10
CA GLY A 292 2.16 8.42 -5.68
C GLY A 292 0.93 9.19 -5.22
N ILE A 293 0.31 9.97 -6.13
CA ILE A 293 -0.90 10.76 -5.84
C ILE A 293 -2.09 9.85 -5.47
N PRO A 294 -2.54 8.92 -6.33
CA PRO A 294 -3.67 8.07 -5.98
C PRO A 294 -3.36 7.14 -4.81
N GLN A 295 -2.09 6.75 -4.63
CA GLN A 295 -1.67 5.92 -3.50
C GLN A 295 -1.80 6.67 -2.16
N ALA A 296 -1.52 7.98 -2.13
CA ALA A 296 -1.75 8.81 -0.95
C ALA A 296 -3.24 8.84 -0.56
N VAL A 297 -4.12 9.01 -1.54
CA VAL A 297 -5.56 9.04 -1.33
C VAL A 297 -6.06 7.69 -0.81
N THR A 298 -5.65 6.58 -1.41
CA THR A 298 -5.97 5.21 -0.93
C THR A 298 -5.48 4.96 0.50
N ASN A 299 -4.36 5.54 0.92
CA ASN A 299 -3.82 5.37 2.27
C ASN A 299 -4.53 6.23 3.34
N VAL A 300 -5.36 7.20 2.95
CA VAL A 300 -6.00 8.14 3.89
C VAL A 300 -7.52 8.01 3.88
N VAL A 301 -8.14 8.03 2.70
CA VAL A 301 -9.59 8.17 2.55
C VAL A 301 -10.37 6.98 3.11
N PRO A 302 -10.06 5.71 2.78
CA PRO A 302 -10.85 4.58 3.27
C PRO A 302 -10.88 4.49 4.80
N TYR A 303 -9.74 4.74 5.43
CA TYR A 303 -9.58 4.72 6.89
C TYR A 303 -10.29 5.90 7.57
N THR A 304 -10.26 7.07 6.95
CA THR A 304 -10.99 8.25 7.42
C THR A 304 -12.51 8.00 7.34
N LEU A 305 -13.00 7.48 6.22
CA LEU A 305 -14.41 7.15 6.03
C LEU A 305 -14.89 6.03 6.95
N ALA A 306 -14.07 4.99 7.17
CA ALA A 306 -14.41 3.91 8.09
C ALA A 306 -14.56 4.43 9.52
N SER A 307 -13.71 5.38 9.93
CA SER A 307 -13.80 6.02 11.24
C SER A 307 -15.05 6.89 11.37
N ILE A 308 -15.37 7.68 10.33
CA ILE A 308 -16.58 8.51 10.32
C ILE A 308 -17.86 7.65 10.35
N TYR A 309 -17.90 6.56 9.58
CA TYR A 309 -19.07 5.67 9.56
C TYR A 309 -19.18 4.80 10.80
N SER A 310 -18.07 4.53 11.49
CA SER A 310 -18.09 3.77 12.73
C SER A 310 -18.67 4.55 13.89
N ASP A 311 -18.44 5.86 13.95
CA ASP A 311 -19.03 6.75 14.99
C ASP A 311 -20.56 6.78 14.92
N ILE A 312 -21.12 6.51 13.74
CA ILE A 312 -22.56 6.46 13.49
C ILE A 312 -23.14 5.08 13.86
N SER A 313 -22.30 4.06 14.03
CA SER A 313 -22.71 2.67 14.23
C SER A 313 -22.46 2.17 15.66
N VAL A 314 -23.35 1.33 16.17
CA VAL A 314 -23.20 0.68 17.50
C VAL A 314 -21.99 -0.29 17.54
N ALA A 315 -21.45 -0.67 16.39
CA ALA A 315 -20.41 -1.69 16.23
C ALA A 315 -19.01 -1.23 16.71
N GLY A 316 -18.80 0.06 16.98
CA GLY A 316 -17.53 0.60 17.48
C GLY A 316 -16.44 0.74 16.41
N GLN A 317 -15.48 1.64 16.68
CA GLN A 317 -14.44 2.07 15.73
C GLN A 317 -13.38 0.99 15.48
N GLY A 318 -12.93 0.29 16.51
CA GLY A 318 -11.91 -0.77 16.39
C GLY A 318 -12.37 -1.94 15.50
N LEU A 319 -13.63 -2.36 15.64
CA LEU A 319 -14.21 -3.43 14.82
C LEU A 319 -14.35 -3.01 13.36
N SER A 320 -14.82 -1.78 13.12
CA SER A 320 -14.97 -1.20 11.78
C SER A 320 -13.65 -1.12 11.01
N ILE A 321 -12.58 -0.68 11.68
CA ILE A 321 -11.22 -0.67 11.13
C ILE A 321 -10.70 -2.10 10.92
N GLY A 322 -11.02 -3.03 11.84
CA GLY A 322 -10.69 -4.45 11.70
C GLY A 322 -11.30 -5.10 10.46
N VAL A 323 -12.59 -4.85 10.19
CA VAL A 323 -13.27 -5.36 8.99
C VAL A 323 -12.75 -4.67 7.72
N LEU A 324 -12.43 -3.38 7.77
CA LEU A 324 -11.78 -2.70 6.65
C LEU A 324 -10.46 -3.37 6.26
N ASN A 325 -9.66 -3.78 7.25
CA ASN A 325 -8.41 -4.51 6.98
C ASN A 325 -8.67 -5.88 6.34
N LEU A 326 -9.76 -6.58 6.67
CA LEU A 326 -10.15 -7.80 5.95
C LEU A 326 -10.48 -7.52 4.49
N ALA A 327 -11.18 -6.40 4.20
CA ALA A 327 -11.46 -5.99 2.83
C ALA A 327 -10.18 -5.62 2.04
N VAL A 328 -9.07 -5.34 2.71
CA VAL A 328 -7.74 -5.16 2.07
C VAL A 328 -7.03 -6.52 1.90
N VAL A 329 -7.03 -7.38 2.92
CA VAL A 329 -6.26 -8.63 2.92
C VAL A 329 -6.88 -9.70 2.00
N ILE A 330 -8.21 -9.77 1.89
CA ILE A 330 -8.87 -10.77 1.05
C ILE A 330 -8.49 -10.61 -0.43
N PRO A 331 -8.61 -9.42 -1.08
CA PRO A 331 -8.12 -9.23 -2.43
C PRO A 331 -6.63 -9.57 -2.55
N GLN A 332 -5.84 -9.17 -1.56
CA GLN A 332 -4.40 -9.43 -1.56
C GLN A 332 -4.08 -10.93 -1.60
N LEU A 333 -4.79 -11.73 -0.81
CA LEU A 333 -4.65 -13.18 -0.80
C LEU A 333 -5.09 -13.79 -2.14
N LEU A 334 -6.23 -13.35 -2.67
CA LEU A 334 -6.75 -13.84 -3.95
C LEU A 334 -5.75 -13.61 -5.07
N VAL A 335 -5.25 -12.39 -5.24
CA VAL A 335 -4.34 -12.11 -6.36
C VAL A 335 -2.97 -12.75 -6.14
N SER A 336 -2.51 -12.90 -4.89
CA SER A 336 -1.27 -13.66 -4.60
C SER A 336 -1.38 -15.14 -4.97
N LEU A 337 -2.55 -15.76 -4.75
CA LEU A 337 -2.79 -17.17 -5.10
C LEU A 337 -2.99 -17.35 -6.61
N LEU A 338 -3.63 -16.38 -7.25
CA LEU A 338 -3.94 -16.43 -8.67
C LEU A 338 -2.78 -15.98 -9.56
N SER A 339 -1.77 -15.28 -9.02
CA SER A 339 -0.70 -14.71 -9.83
C SER A 339 0.14 -15.75 -10.57
N GLY A 340 0.39 -16.91 -9.97
CA GLY A 340 1.14 -18.00 -10.63
C GLY A 340 0.39 -18.57 -11.84
N PRO A 341 -0.82 -19.14 -11.65
CA PRO A 341 -1.62 -19.65 -12.76
C PRO A 341 -1.94 -18.59 -13.83
N TRP A 342 -2.07 -17.32 -13.42
CA TRP A 342 -2.29 -16.21 -14.34
C TRP A 342 -1.05 -15.94 -15.21
N ASP A 343 0.14 -15.95 -14.63
CA ASP A 343 1.40 -15.77 -15.36
C ASP A 343 1.60 -16.88 -16.41
N ASP A 344 1.27 -18.13 -16.05
CA ASP A 344 1.33 -19.28 -16.97
C ASP A 344 0.33 -19.15 -18.13
N LEU A 345 -0.89 -18.68 -17.85
CA LEU A 345 -1.95 -18.55 -18.85
C LEU A 345 -1.66 -17.46 -19.90
N PHE A 346 -0.97 -16.40 -19.50
CA PHE A 346 -0.68 -15.25 -20.37
C PHE A 346 0.79 -15.13 -20.79
N GLY A 347 1.61 -16.17 -20.56
CA GLY A 347 2.95 -16.28 -21.13
C GLY A 347 4.03 -15.44 -20.43
N GLY A 348 3.93 -15.22 -19.12
CA GLY A 348 5.03 -14.70 -18.31
C GLY A 348 5.19 -13.16 -18.24
N GLY A 349 4.14 -12.41 -18.60
CA GLY A 349 4.16 -10.96 -18.74
C GLY A 349 3.26 -10.22 -17.74
N ASN A 350 3.67 -9.02 -17.34
CA ASN A 350 2.95 -8.23 -16.32
C ASN A 350 1.73 -7.47 -16.87
N LEU A 351 1.66 -7.32 -18.19
CA LEU A 351 0.69 -6.48 -18.91
C LEU A 351 -0.79 -6.85 -18.70
N PRO A 352 -1.19 -8.13 -18.84
CA PRO A 352 -2.59 -8.54 -18.66
C PRO A 352 -3.12 -8.17 -17.27
N SER A 353 -2.28 -8.35 -16.24
CA SER A 353 -2.62 -8.02 -14.86
C SER A 353 -2.87 -6.51 -14.68
N PHE A 354 -2.09 -5.65 -15.34
CA PHE A 354 -2.31 -4.20 -15.31
C PHE A 354 -3.58 -3.77 -16.04
N ILE A 355 -3.94 -4.42 -17.15
CA ILE A 355 -5.17 -4.14 -17.88
C ILE A 355 -6.38 -4.47 -17.02
N VAL A 356 -6.41 -5.66 -16.40
CA VAL A 356 -7.47 -6.02 -15.45
C VAL A 356 -7.52 -5.04 -14.30
N GLY A 357 -6.37 -4.67 -13.73
CA GLY A 357 -6.27 -3.65 -12.70
C GLY A 357 -6.87 -2.31 -13.13
N ALA A 358 -6.63 -1.87 -14.38
CA ALA A 358 -7.17 -0.62 -14.90
C ALA A 358 -8.70 -0.64 -15.01
N PHE A 359 -9.28 -1.73 -15.50
CA PHE A 359 -10.74 -1.90 -15.55
C PHE A 359 -11.36 -1.90 -14.15
N VAL A 360 -10.76 -2.64 -13.21
CA VAL A 360 -11.26 -2.69 -11.83
C VAL A 360 -11.09 -1.33 -11.12
N ALA A 361 -10.01 -0.60 -11.39
CA ALA A 361 -9.80 0.76 -10.88
C ALA A 361 -10.87 1.73 -11.41
N ALA A 362 -11.17 1.69 -12.71
CA ALA A 362 -12.21 2.53 -13.31
C ALA A 362 -13.59 2.19 -12.74
N ALA A 363 -13.93 0.90 -12.62
CA ALA A 363 -15.18 0.46 -12.00
C ALA A 363 -15.26 0.89 -10.53
N SER A 364 -14.17 0.77 -9.77
CA SER A 364 -14.07 1.25 -8.39
C SER A 364 -14.28 2.76 -8.31
N GLY A 365 -13.75 3.53 -9.27
CA GLY A 365 -13.97 4.97 -9.39
C GLY A 365 -15.43 5.32 -9.64
N VAL A 366 -16.11 4.61 -10.54
CA VAL A 366 -17.55 4.79 -10.79
C VAL A 366 -18.35 4.53 -9.51
N VAL A 367 -18.15 3.38 -8.86
CA VAL A 367 -18.85 3.02 -7.62
C VAL A 367 -18.59 4.04 -6.51
N ALA A 368 -17.35 4.52 -6.37
CA ALA A 368 -17.00 5.55 -5.39
C ALA A 368 -17.73 6.88 -5.64
N LEU A 369 -17.90 7.28 -6.90
CA LEU A 369 -18.60 8.53 -7.24
C LEU A 369 -20.13 8.40 -7.17
N SER A 370 -20.68 7.23 -7.51
CA SER A 370 -22.12 7.05 -7.64
C SER A 370 -22.80 6.55 -6.37
N LEU A 371 -22.14 5.68 -5.61
CA LEU A 371 -22.76 4.98 -4.48
C LEU A 371 -22.21 5.42 -3.13
N LEU A 372 -20.98 5.94 -3.06
CA LEU A 372 -20.36 6.25 -1.78
C LEU A 372 -20.91 7.58 -1.22
N PRO A 373 -21.59 7.57 -0.06
CA PRO A 373 -22.19 8.78 0.49
C PRO A 373 -21.12 9.83 0.80
N SER A 374 -21.44 11.10 0.57
CA SER A 374 -20.55 12.18 1.02
C SER A 374 -20.74 12.35 2.53
N PRO A 375 -19.69 12.31 3.35
CA PRO A 375 -19.78 12.81 4.72
C PRO A 375 -20.24 14.27 4.65
N SER A 376 -21.25 14.64 5.43
CA SER A 376 -21.75 16.02 5.46
C SER A 376 -20.57 16.96 5.78
N PRO A 377 -20.42 18.07 5.04
CA PRO A 377 -19.49 19.12 5.44
C PRO A 377 -19.97 19.62 6.80
N ASP A 378 -19.08 19.55 7.79
CA ASP A 378 -19.33 19.71 9.23
C ASP A 378 -20.47 20.64 9.64
N ASP A 379 -21.09 20.27 10.76
CA ASP A 379 -21.84 21.07 11.75
C ASP A 379 -20.97 22.25 12.31
N THR A 380 -20.27 22.97 11.42
CA THR A 380 -19.41 24.14 11.67
C THR A 380 -20.20 25.36 12.17
N THR A 381 -21.52 25.24 12.32
CA THR A 381 -22.41 26.30 12.80
C THR A 381 -22.88 26.13 14.24
N LYS A 382 -22.61 25.01 14.94
CA LYS A 382 -23.09 24.88 16.35
C LYS A 382 -22.16 25.47 17.42
N ASP A 383 -20.88 25.68 17.11
CA ASP A 383 -19.95 26.28 18.09
C ASP A 383 -19.97 27.82 18.15
N LYS A 384 -20.84 28.48 17.37
CA LYS A 384 -21.03 29.95 17.46
C LYS A 384 -22.36 30.40 18.07
N SER A 385 -23.23 29.48 18.49
CA SER A 385 -24.54 29.80 19.08
C SER A 385 -24.64 29.53 20.59
N SER A 386 -23.58 29.03 21.23
CA SER A 386 -23.54 28.81 22.69
C SER A 386 -22.71 29.86 23.45
N ALA A 387 -22.31 30.93 22.78
CA ALA A 387 -21.54 32.04 23.37
C ALA A 387 -22.12 33.41 22.98
N ALA A 388 -23.45 33.54 23.06
CA ALA A 388 -24.15 34.82 23.02
C ALA A 388 -25.14 34.88 24.18
#